data_AF-A0A8H4AQU3-F1
#
_entry.id   AF-A0A8H4AQU3-F1
#
_cell.length_a   1.000
_cell.length_b   1.000
_cell.length_c   1.000
_cell.angle_alpha   90.00
_cell.angle_beta   90.00
_cell.angle_gamma   90.00
#
_symmetry.space_group_name_H-M   'P 1'
#
loop_
_entity.id
_entity.type
_entity.pdbx_description
1 polymer ?
#
loop_
_entity_poly.entity_id
_entity_poly.type
_entity_poly.pdbx_seq_one_letter_code
_entity_poly.pdbx_strand_id
1 'polypeptide(L)'
;MARLQTAKLIFATILDIVLGITIFLCPSLAIAKYELFKQSDGQLRLNSFVENGYIIISLILPCIIILVITGNCRWGIRTPPDSLKIVLILWPIFWLGISTAYTILTANEMGNIPISCPNDYNYSSSSIKTACQIRLANLISMWALFGISIIFVLAAFTNMLPEPKDKIKAGKGNIPQRFRKDRKEVDEERISAL
;
A
#
# COMPACT_ATOMS: atom_id res chain seq x y z
N MET A 1 22.62 -17.83 11.21
CA MET A 1 21.88 -17.63 9.95
C MET A 1 20.38 -17.94 10.05
N ALA A 2 19.95 -19.11 10.53
CA ALA A 2 18.52 -19.47 10.60
C ALA A 2 17.66 -18.47 11.43
N ARG A 3 18.12 -18.08 12.63
CA ARG A 3 17.42 -17.12 13.50
C ARG A 3 17.20 -15.74 12.86
N LEU A 4 18.17 -15.27 12.07
CA LEU A 4 18.07 -13.99 11.36
C LEU A 4 17.03 -14.05 10.23
N GLN A 5 16.98 -15.15 9.49
CA GLN A 5 15.98 -15.36 8.43
C GLN A 5 14.56 -15.48 9.01
N THR A 6 14.41 -16.19 10.13
CA THR A 6 13.12 -16.26 10.85
C THR A 6 12.66 -14.88 11.33
N ALA A 7 13.58 -14.07 11.89
CA ALA A 7 13.25 -12.71 12.33
C ALA A 7 12.81 -11.81 11.16
N LYS A 8 13.51 -11.87 10.02
CA LYS A 8 13.13 -11.14 8.79
C LYS A 8 11.75 -11.55 8.28
N LEU A 9 11.45 -12.85 8.30
CA LEU A 9 10.14 -13.36 7.89
C LEU A 9 9.02 -12.89 8.81
N ILE A 10 9.23 -12.93 10.14
CA ILE A 10 8.25 -12.44 11.13
C ILE A 10 8.02 -10.94 10.91
N PHE A 11 9.09 -10.16 10.78
CA PHE A 11 9.01 -8.72 10.54
C PHE A 11 8.23 -8.40 9.26
N ALA A 12 8.57 -9.04 8.14
CA ALA A 12 7.87 -8.87 6.87
C ALA A 12 6.38 -9.23 6.99
N THR A 13 6.06 -10.35 7.67
CA THR A 13 4.69 -10.80 7.87
C THR A 13 3.88 -9.80 8.70
N ILE A 14 4.45 -9.26 9.79
CA ILE A 14 3.79 -8.23 10.60
C ILE A 14 3.54 -6.99 9.76
N LEU A 15 4.53 -6.55 8.99
CA LEU A 15 4.43 -5.36 8.15
C LEU A 15 3.36 -5.52 7.06
N ASP A 16 3.29 -6.68 6.42
CA ASP A 16 2.26 -7.01 5.43
C ASP A 16 0.86 -7.04 6.05
N ILE A 17 0.69 -7.63 7.23
CA ILE A 17 -0.60 -7.65 7.94
C ILE A 17 -1.04 -6.24 8.29
N VAL A 18 -0.15 -5.44 8.88
CA VAL A 18 -0.45 -4.05 9.25
C VAL A 18 -0.82 -3.23 8.02
N LEU A 19 -0.03 -3.32 6.94
CA LEU A 19 -0.33 -2.66 5.67
C LEU A 19 -1.69 -3.09 5.10
N GLY A 20 -1.96 -4.39 5.10
CA GLY A 20 -3.23 -4.96 4.65
C GLY A 20 -4.42 -4.42 5.44
N ILE A 21 -4.35 -4.40 6.76
CA ILE A 21 -5.40 -3.84 7.62
C ILE A 21 -5.63 -2.36 7.29
N THR A 22 -4.56 -1.56 7.16
CA THR A 22 -4.68 -0.13 6.87
C THR A 22 -5.30 0.14 5.50
N ILE A 23 -5.00 -0.69 4.49
CA ILE A 23 -5.60 -0.61 3.15
C ILE A 23 -7.13 -0.73 3.20
N PHE A 24 -7.68 -1.61 4.04
CA PHE A 24 -9.14 -1.74 4.19
C PHE A 24 -9.74 -0.74 5.18
N LEU A 25 -8.99 -0.34 6.20
CA LEU A 25 -9.44 0.60 7.21
C LEU A 25 -9.68 1.99 6.62
N CYS A 26 -8.78 2.47 5.76
CA CYS A 26 -8.88 3.76 5.07
C CYS A 26 -10.23 3.97 4.34
N PRO A 27 -10.61 3.15 3.34
CA PRO A 27 -11.89 3.32 2.65
C PRO A 27 -13.09 3.09 3.58
N SER A 28 -12.98 2.20 4.58
CA SER A 28 -14.06 1.97 5.55
C SER A 28 -14.36 3.22 6.38
N LEU A 29 -13.31 3.91 6.86
CA LEU A 29 -13.44 5.16 7.61
C LEU A 29 -13.96 6.30 6.72
N ALA A 30 -13.52 6.36 5.46
CA ALA A 30 -14.02 7.32 4.48
C ALA A 30 -15.53 7.15 4.21
N ILE A 31 -15.99 5.90 4.04
CA ILE A 31 -17.41 5.58 3.86
C ILE A 31 -18.21 5.96 5.12
N ALA A 32 -17.72 5.59 6.30
CA ALA A 32 -18.37 5.95 7.56
C ALA A 32 -18.49 7.47 7.75
N LYS A 33 -17.44 8.23 7.38
CA LYS A 33 -17.46 9.70 7.36
C LYS A 33 -18.52 10.22 6.39
N TYR A 34 -18.55 9.71 5.17
CA TYR A 34 -19.48 10.13 4.13
C TYR A 34 -20.94 9.98 4.56
N GLU A 35 -21.31 8.82 5.11
CA GLU A 35 -22.68 8.55 5.59
C GLU A 35 -23.09 9.48 6.74
N LEU A 36 -22.20 9.71 7.72
CA LEU A 36 -22.52 10.60 8.84
C LEU A 36 -22.67 12.06 8.42
N PHE A 37 -21.81 12.53 7.50
CA PHE A 37 -21.90 13.90 7.01
C PHE A 37 -23.17 14.09 6.16
N LYS A 38 -23.58 13.08 5.40
CA LYS A 38 -24.83 13.09 4.65
C LYS A 38 -26.07 13.16 5.55
N GLN A 39 -26.03 12.52 6.72
CA GLN A 39 -27.10 12.55 7.73
C GLN A 39 -27.16 13.86 8.53
N SER A 40 -26.18 14.76 8.39
CA SER A 40 -26.09 15.98 9.20
C SER A 40 -26.92 17.17 8.68
N ASP A 41 -27.81 16.96 7.70
CA ASP A 41 -28.73 17.95 7.11
C ASP A 41 -28.08 19.33 6.82
N GLY A 42 -26.82 19.32 6.37
CA GLY A 42 -26.08 20.53 5.99
C GLY A 42 -25.36 21.26 7.13
N GLN A 43 -25.38 20.74 8.37
CA GLN A 43 -24.56 21.28 9.47
C GLN A 43 -23.06 21.13 9.20
N LEU A 44 -22.66 20.09 8.47
CA LEU A 44 -21.27 19.83 8.08
C LEU A 44 -21.08 20.09 6.58
N ARG A 45 -19.95 20.72 6.22
CA ARG A 45 -19.61 20.98 4.82
C ARG A 45 -18.97 19.73 4.21
N LEU A 46 -19.76 18.92 3.52
CA LEU A 46 -19.27 17.74 2.81
C LEU A 46 -18.88 18.08 1.37
N ASN A 47 -17.59 17.97 1.04
CA ASN A 47 -17.16 18.02 -0.35
C ASN A 47 -17.29 16.63 -0.99
N SER A 48 -18.46 16.34 -1.56
CA SER A 48 -18.76 15.03 -2.15
C SER A 48 -17.76 14.60 -3.23
N PHE A 49 -17.19 15.56 -3.99
CA PHE A 49 -16.20 15.24 -5.03
C PHE A 49 -14.90 14.70 -4.42
N VAL A 50 -14.42 15.33 -3.34
CA VAL A 50 -13.18 14.93 -2.66
C VAL A 50 -13.34 13.58 -1.97
N GLU A 51 -14.44 13.37 -1.24
CA GLU A 51 -14.69 12.10 -0.56
C GLU A 51 -14.86 10.94 -1.54
N ASN A 52 -15.68 11.12 -2.59
CA ASN A 52 -15.88 10.07 -3.59
C ASN A 52 -14.59 9.76 -4.34
N GLY A 53 -13.82 10.78 -4.73
CA GLY A 53 -12.52 10.60 -5.37
C GLY A 53 -11.57 9.81 -4.47
N TYR A 54 -11.51 10.15 -3.19
CA TYR A 54 -10.67 9.45 -2.21
C TYR A 54 -11.08 7.98 -2.03
N ILE A 55 -12.37 7.69 -1.88
CA ILE A 55 -12.90 6.33 -1.74
C ILE A 55 -12.56 5.49 -2.97
N ILE A 56 -12.82 6.03 -4.18
CA ILE A 56 -12.55 5.34 -5.44
C ILE A 56 -11.06 5.02 -5.57
N ILE A 57 -10.18 6.01 -5.35
CA ILE A 57 -8.74 5.80 -5.44
C ILE A 57 -8.28 4.77 -4.41
N SER A 58 -8.74 4.87 -3.16
CA SER A 58 -8.34 3.96 -2.09
C SER A 58 -8.77 2.52 -2.31
N LEU A 59 -9.83 2.27 -3.08
CA LEU A 59 -10.27 0.92 -3.46
C LEU A 59 -9.56 0.40 -4.70
N ILE A 60 -9.45 1.22 -5.76
CA ILE A 60 -8.91 0.80 -7.05
C ILE A 60 -7.40 0.53 -6.96
N LEU A 61 -6.64 1.42 -6.34
CA LEU A 61 -5.18 1.37 -6.38
C LEU A 61 -4.61 0.08 -5.74
N PRO A 62 -5.08 -0.36 -4.55
CA PRO A 62 -4.65 -1.64 -3.98
C PRO A 62 -5.09 -2.84 -4.83
N CYS A 63 -6.27 -2.78 -5.45
CA CYS A 63 -6.74 -3.84 -6.34
C CYS A 63 -5.82 -4.01 -7.55
N ILE A 64 -5.34 -2.92 -8.14
CA ILE A 64 -4.37 -2.96 -9.25
C ILE A 64 -3.07 -3.65 -8.81
N ILE A 65 -2.53 -3.32 -7.63
CA ILE A 65 -1.32 -3.98 -7.12
C ILE A 65 -1.55 -5.48 -6.94
N ILE A 66 -2.67 -5.88 -6.32
CA ILE A 66 -3.00 -7.28 -6.09
C ILE A 66 -3.13 -8.01 -7.44
N LEU A 67 -3.77 -7.42 -8.44
CA LEU A 67 -3.91 -7.99 -9.78
C LEU A 67 -2.55 -8.14 -10.48
N VAL A 68 -1.64 -7.16 -10.35
CA VAL A 68 -0.28 -7.26 -10.90
C VAL A 68 0.49 -8.41 -10.24
N ILE A 69 0.42 -8.54 -8.92
CA ILE A 69 1.10 -9.61 -8.17
C ILE A 69 0.52 -10.98 -8.54
N THR A 70 -0.80 -11.13 -8.53
CA THR A 70 -1.49 -12.41 -8.76
C THR A 70 -1.46 -12.84 -10.24
N GLY A 71 -1.57 -11.89 -11.17
CA GLY A 71 -1.43 -12.12 -12.61
C GLY A 71 -0.03 -12.63 -12.98
N ASN A 72 1.00 -12.12 -12.31
CA ASN A 72 2.36 -12.65 -12.44
C ASN A 72 2.47 -14.12 -11.98
N CYS A 73 1.80 -14.49 -10.88
CA CYS A 73 1.86 -15.84 -10.34
C CYS A 73 1.05 -16.85 -11.14
N ARG A 74 -0.12 -16.46 -11.69
CA ARG A 74 -1.06 -17.40 -12.31
C ARG A 74 -0.99 -17.44 -13.83
N TRP A 75 -0.72 -16.33 -14.50
CA TRP A 75 -0.86 -16.21 -15.96
C TRP A 75 0.45 -16.07 -16.70
N GLY A 76 1.59 -16.18 -16.00
CA GLY A 76 2.91 -16.10 -16.62
C GLY A 76 3.23 -14.75 -17.24
N ILE A 77 2.42 -13.72 -16.96
CA ILE A 77 2.76 -12.33 -17.25
C ILE A 77 4.01 -12.03 -16.45
N ARG A 78 5.14 -11.79 -17.11
CA ARG A 78 6.40 -11.56 -16.41
C ARG A 78 6.61 -10.05 -16.35
N THR A 79 6.07 -9.38 -15.33
CA THR A 79 6.47 -7.97 -15.16
C THR A 79 7.97 -7.89 -14.90
N PRO A 80 8.68 -6.97 -15.56
CA PRO A 80 10.10 -6.79 -15.33
C PRO A 80 10.33 -6.47 -13.85
N PRO A 81 11.37 -7.04 -13.21
CA PRO A 81 11.67 -6.76 -11.80
C PRO A 81 11.94 -5.27 -11.54
N ASP A 82 12.39 -4.52 -12.56
CA ASP A 82 12.63 -3.09 -12.44
C ASP A 82 11.34 -2.25 -12.48
N SER A 83 10.32 -2.70 -13.22
CA SER A 83 8.99 -2.06 -13.21
C SER A 83 8.33 -2.18 -11.83
N LEU A 84 8.48 -3.32 -11.15
CA LEU A 84 7.94 -3.52 -9.80
C LEU A 84 8.60 -2.58 -8.78
N LYS A 85 9.92 -2.39 -8.86
CA LYS A 85 10.65 -1.44 -7.99
C LYS A 85 10.17 -0.01 -8.20
N ILE A 86 9.97 0.40 -9.46
CA ILE A 86 9.47 1.74 -9.79
C ILE A 86 8.07 1.94 -9.18
N VAL A 87 7.15 0.99 -9.38
CA VAL A 87 5.81 1.05 -8.79
C VAL A 87 5.89 1.16 -7.26
N LEU A 88 6.77 0.37 -6.64
CA LEU A 88 6.96 0.38 -5.19
C LEU A 88 7.49 1.72 -4.66
N ILE A 89 8.40 2.38 -5.38
CA ILE A 89 8.92 3.71 -5.03
C ILE A 89 7.89 4.82 -5.27
N LEU A 90 7.15 4.76 -6.37
CA LEU A 90 6.15 5.78 -6.71
C LEU A 90 4.93 5.73 -5.79
N TRP A 91 4.61 4.56 -5.24
CA TRP A 91 3.50 4.36 -4.33
C TRP A 91 3.47 5.32 -3.12
N PRO A 92 4.50 5.41 -2.26
CA PRO A 92 4.50 6.35 -1.14
C PRO A 92 4.43 7.81 -1.60
N ILE A 93 5.05 8.16 -2.73
CA ILE A 93 5.00 9.53 -3.28
C ILE A 93 3.56 9.89 -3.68
N PHE A 94 2.86 8.96 -4.31
CA PHE A 94 1.46 9.12 -4.65
C PHE A 94 0.57 9.29 -3.40
N TRP A 95 0.78 8.46 -2.38
CA TRP A 95 0.04 8.56 -1.12
C TRP A 95 0.35 9.83 -0.33
N LEU A 96 1.58 10.35 -0.42
CA LEU A 96 1.92 11.66 0.14
C LEU A 96 1.09 12.77 -0.52
N GLY A 97 1.00 12.77 -1.85
CA GLY A 97 0.19 13.73 -2.60
C GLY A 97 -1.28 13.67 -2.21
N ILE A 98 -1.87 12.47 -2.18
CA ILE A 98 -3.27 12.26 -1.77
C ILE A 98 -3.50 12.70 -0.33
N SER A 99 -2.66 12.27 0.60
CA SER A 99 -2.83 12.59 2.02
C SER A 99 -2.76 14.10 2.25
N THR A 100 -1.81 14.77 1.59
CA THR A 100 -1.66 16.23 1.66
C THR A 100 -2.86 16.94 1.07
N ALA A 101 -3.25 16.59 -0.16
CA ALA A 101 -4.40 17.18 -0.84
C ALA A 101 -5.69 16.99 -0.05
N TYR A 102 -5.95 15.77 0.43
CA TYR A 102 -7.11 15.46 1.26
C TYR A 102 -7.10 16.28 2.55
N THR A 103 -5.96 16.36 3.26
CA THR A 103 -5.84 17.14 4.50
C THR A 103 -6.19 18.62 4.27
N ILE A 104 -5.69 19.21 3.18
CA ILE A 104 -5.92 20.63 2.86
C ILE A 104 -7.38 20.86 2.45
N LEU A 105 -7.91 20.03 1.56
CA LEU A 105 -9.27 20.19 1.03
C LEU A 105 -10.34 19.93 2.09
N THR A 106 -10.03 19.10 3.10
CA THR A 106 -10.94 18.75 4.20
C THR A 106 -10.66 19.50 5.52
N ALA A 107 -9.73 20.46 5.50
CA ALA A 107 -9.31 21.20 6.71
C ALA A 107 -10.48 21.97 7.35
N ASN A 108 -11.33 22.58 6.52
CA ASN A 108 -12.38 23.52 6.95
C ASN A 108 -13.80 22.92 6.95
N GLU A 109 -13.95 21.61 6.82
CA GLU A 109 -15.28 20.96 6.72
C GLU A 109 -16.12 21.06 8.00
N MET A 110 -15.44 21.22 9.13
CA MET A 110 -16.02 21.24 10.47
C MET A 110 -16.11 22.66 11.06
N GLY A 111 -15.85 23.70 10.27
CA GLY A 111 -15.84 25.08 10.74
C GLY A 111 -14.82 25.31 11.86
N ASN A 112 -15.30 25.68 13.05
CA ASN A 112 -14.47 26.05 14.21
C ASN A 112 -14.09 24.87 15.10
N ILE A 113 -14.46 23.63 14.76
CA ILE A 113 -14.12 22.46 15.57
C ILE A 113 -12.63 22.14 15.38
N PRO A 114 -11.83 22.02 16.46
CA PRO A 114 -10.42 21.66 16.36
C PRO A 114 -10.20 20.31 15.68
N ILE A 115 -9.11 20.20 14.90
CA ILE A 115 -8.75 18.96 14.18
C ILE A 115 -8.54 17.78 15.15
N SER A 116 -8.07 18.04 16.37
CA SER A 116 -7.81 17.03 17.39
C SER A 116 -9.06 16.46 18.07
N CYS A 117 -10.24 17.01 17.81
CA CYS A 117 -11.52 16.55 18.36
C CYS A 117 -11.50 16.33 19.89
N PRO A 118 -11.17 17.36 20.69
CA PRO A 118 -10.94 17.17 22.12
C PRO A 118 -12.27 17.01 22.87
N ASN A 119 -12.26 16.22 23.95
CA ASN A 119 -13.49 15.83 24.66
C ASN A 119 -14.20 16.98 25.39
N ASP A 120 -13.47 18.05 25.70
CA ASP A 120 -13.91 19.26 26.40
C ASP A 120 -14.46 20.34 25.47
N TYR A 121 -14.46 20.12 24.15
CA TYR A 121 -15.09 21.04 23.20
C TYR A 121 -16.62 21.00 23.31
N ASN A 122 -17.27 22.17 23.19
CA ASN A 122 -18.72 22.29 23.22
C ASN A 122 -19.35 21.89 21.87
N TYR A 123 -19.46 20.58 21.64
CA TYR A 123 -20.13 20.05 20.45
C TYR A 123 -21.63 20.32 20.51
N SER A 124 -22.21 20.79 19.41
CA SER A 124 -23.66 21.02 19.32
C SER A 124 -24.49 19.74 19.39
N SER A 125 -23.91 18.58 19.06
CA SER A 125 -24.56 17.27 19.20
C SER A 125 -23.53 16.14 19.35
N SER A 126 -23.99 15.00 19.87
CA SER A 126 -23.18 13.77 19.91
C SER A 126 -22.80 13.27 18.51
N SER A 127 -23.68 13.46 17.53
CA SER A 127 -23.41 13.13 16.11
C SER A 127 -22.21 13.91 15.57
N ILE A 128 -22.11 15.22 15.87
CA ILE A 128 -20.99 16.05 15.43
C ILE A 128 -19.68 15.65 16.12
N LYS A 129 -19.74 15.25 17.39
CA LYS A 129 -18.57 14.69 18.08
C LYS A 129 -18.06 13.42 17.39
N THR A 130 -18.97 12.49 17.08
CA THR A 130 -18.65 11.24 16.37
C THR A 130 -18.10 11.52 14.97
N ALA A 131 -18.70 12.44 14.23
CA ALA A 131 -18.23 12.88 12.92
C ALA A 131 -16.79 13.44 12.99
N CYS A 132 -16.46 14.16 14.08
CA CYS A 132 -15.11 14.65 14.34
C CYS A 132 -14.14 13.51 14.54
N GLN A 133 -14.47 12.58 15.42
CA GLN A 133 -13.62 11.44 15.74
C GLN A 133 -13.36 10.57 14.50
N ILE A 134 -14.38 10.33 13.67
CA ILE A 134 -14.23 9.57 12.43
C ILE A 134 -13.38 10.32 11.40
N ARG A 135 -13.55 11.63 11.27
CA ARG A 135 -12.67 12.46 10.41
C ARG A 135 -11.21 12.37 10.87
N LEU A 136 -10.95 12.49 12.17
CA LEU A 136 -9.61 12.38 12.73
C LEU A 136 -9.04 10.97 12.53
N ALA A 137 -9.83 9.93 12.78
CA ALA A 137 -9.42 8.54 12.55
C ALA A 137 -9.08 8.29 11.07
N ASN A 138 -9.89 8.81 10.13
CA ASN A 138 -9.62 8.71 8.70
C ASN A 138 -8.28 9.38 8.34
N LEU A 139 -8.04 10.60 8.85
CA LEU A 139 -6.80 11.33 8.63
C LEU A 139 -5.59 10.56 9.18
N ILE A 140 -5.69 10.06 10.42
CA ILE A 140 -4.65 9.24 11.04
C ILE A 140 -4.38 7.98 10.20
N SER A 141 -5.43 7.30 9.74
CA SER A 141 -5.31 6.09 8.91
C SER A 141 -4.59 6.37 7.58
N MET A 142 -4.92 7.48 6.92
CA MET A 142 -4.25 7.92 5.68
C MET A 142 -2.75 8.16 5.89
N TRP A 143 -2.40 8.93 6.93
CA TRP A 143 -1.01 9.21 7.25
C TRP A 143 -0.25 7.97 7.74
N ALA A 144 -0.92 7.06 8.46
CA ALA A 144 -0.37 5.77 8.83
C ALA A 144 -0.06 4.92 7.60
N LEU A 145 -0.97 4.85 6.62
CA LEU A 145 -0.74 4.13 5.35
C LEU A 145 0.49 4.65 4.63
N PHE A 146 0.63 5.97 4.54
CA PHE A 146 1.82 6.61 3.99
C PHE A 146 3.08 6.23 4.77
N GLY A 147 3.09 6.37 6.10
CA GLY A 147 4.24 6.02 6.94
C GLY A 147 4.65 4.55 6.83
N ILE A 148 3.68 3.63 6.89
CA ILE A 148 3.90 2.19 6.73
C ILE A 148 4.46 1.88 5.34
N SER A 149 3.97 2.56 4.30
CA SER A 149 4.48 2.37 2.94
C SER A 149 5.95 2.79 2.79
N ILE A 150 6.39 3.86 3.47
CA ILE A 150 7.81 4.24 3.53
C ILE A 150 8.63 3.14 4.22
N ILE A 151 8.17 2.66 5.37
CA ILE A 151 8.86 1.59 6.12
C ILE A 151 8.98 0.34 5.25
N PHE A 152 7.94 -0.02 4.51
CA PHE A 152 7.94 -1.14 3.59
C PHE A 152 8.98 -0.98 2.47
N VAL A 153 9.03 0.19 1.84
CA VAL A 153 10.02 0.51 0.81
C VAL A 153 11.44 0.43 1.38
N LEU A 154 11.70 1.04 2.54
CA LEU A 154 13.01 0.99 3.20
C LEU A 154 13.42 -0.44 3.55
N ALA A 155 12.48 -1.26 4.05
CA ALA A 155 12.74 -2.67 4.36
C ALA A 155 13.13 -3.48 3.10
N ALA A 156 12.51 -3.15 1.95
CA ALA A 156 12.85 -3.76 0.67
C ALA A 156 14.25 -3.37 0.19
N PHE A 157 14.65 -2.10 0.34
CA PHE A 157 15.99 -1.63 -0.07
C PHE A 157 17.13 -2.05 0.86
N THR A 158 16.85 -2.20 2.16
CA THR A 158 17.85 -2.58 3.18
C THR A 158 18.03 -4.10 3.32
N ASN A 159 17.41 -4.90 2.44
CA ASN A 159 17.39 -6.38 2.50
C ASN A 159 16.86 -6.91 3.85
N MET A 160 15.97 -6.18 4.52
CA MET A 160 15.27 -6.64 5.72
C MET A 160 14.13 -7.60 5.39
N LEU A 161 13.67 -7.62 4.14
CA LEU A 161 12.74 -8.63 3.64
C LEU A 161 13.44 -9.98 3.41
N PRO A 162 12.72 -11.11 3.55
CA PRO A 162 13.28 -12.44 3.31
C PRO A 162 13.70 -12.59 1.84
N GLU A 163 14.87 -13.19 1.60
CA GLU A 163 15.32 -13.46 0.25
C GLU A 163 14.51 -14.60 -0.39
N PRO A 164 14.18 -14.51 -1.70
CA PRO A 164 13.53 -15.61 -2.39
C PRO A 164 14.41 -16.86 -2.37
N LYS A 165 13.79 -18.03 -2.14
CA LYS A 165 14.45 -19.34 -1.99
C LYS A 165 15.35 -19.71 -3.17
N ASP A 166 15.12 -19.11 -4.34
CA ASP A 166 15.88 -19.35 -5.57
C ASP A 166 17.30 -18.76 -5.53
N LYS A 167 17.49 -17.62 -4.86
CA LYS A 167 18.82 -17.01 -4.66
C LYS A 167 19.66 -17.79 -3.63
N ILE A 168 19.00 -18.37 -2.63
CA ILE A 168 19.62 -19.23 -1.61
C ILE A 168 20.19 -20.51 -2.25
N LYS A 169 19.52 -21.04 -3.29
CA LYS A 169 20.01 -22.18 -4.08
C LYS A 169 21.11 -21.78 -5.08
N ALA A 170 21.03 -20.61 -5.70
CA ALA A 170 22.06 -20.14 -6.63
C ALA A 170 23.42 -19.87 -5.96
N GLY A 171 23.43 -19.41 -4.70
CA GLY A 171 24.65 -19.25 -3.89
C GLY A 171 25.24 -20.56 -3.34
N LYS A 172 24.51 -21.68 -3.43
CA LYS A 172 24.95 -23.03 -3.06
C LYS A 172 24.76 -23.96 -4.25
N GLY A 173 25.60 -23.82 -5.27
CA GLY A 173 25.86 -24.82 -6.30
C GLY A 173 24.62 -25.41 -6.99
N ASN A 174 24.21 -24.79 -8.11
CA ASN A 174 23.98 -25.49 -9.37
C ASN A 174 23.54 -24.48 -10.44
N ILE A 175 24.28 -24.45 -11.54
CA ILE A 175 23.97 -23.65 -12.73
C ILE A 175 22.56 -24.04 -13.23
N PRO A 176 21.67 -23.07 -13.52
CA PRO A 176 20.32 -23.36 -14.02
C PRO A 176 20.38 -24.20 -15.30
N GLN A 177 19.57 -25.27 -15.40
CA GLN A 177 19.52 -26.17 -16.57
C GLN A 177 19.29 -25.44 -17.91
N ARG A 178 18.72 -24.23 -17.88
CA ARG A 178 18.54 -23.37 -19.07
C ARG A 178 19.86 -23.07 -19.80
N PHE A 179 20.92 -22.75 -19.05
CA PHE A 179 22.27 -22.53 -19.61
C PHE A 179 22.94 -23.82 -20.12
N ARG A 180 22.42 -25.00 -19.75
CA ARG A 180 22.91 -26.29 -20.26
C ARG A 180 22.28 -26.64 -21.61
N LYS A 181 21.08 -26.12 -21.91
CA LYS A 181 20.38 -26.35 -23.17
C LYS A 181 20.93 -25.45 -24.27
N ASP A 182 21.11 -24.16 -23.98
CA ASP A 182 21.66 -23.19 -24.92
C ASP A 182 23.09 -23.55 -25.38
N ARG A 183 23.89 -24.18 -24.50
CA ARG A 183 25.26 -24.61 -24.87
C ARG A 183 25.26 -25.82 -25.81
N LYS A 184 24.30 -26.74 -25.66
CA LYS A 184 24.19 -27.92 -26.54
C LYS A 184 23.71 -27.55 -27.94
N GLU A 185 22.75 -26.62 -28.05
CA GLU A 185 22.29 -26.13 -29.35
C GLU A 185 23.41 -25.41 -30.12
N VAL A 186 24.21 -24.58 -29.43
CA VAL A 186 25.34 -23.88 -30.06
C VAL A 186 26.47 -24.85 -30.48
N ASP A 187 26.71 -25.91 -29.71
CA ASP A 187 27.72 -26.92 -30.05
C ASP A 187 27.25 -27.82 -31.21
N GLU A 188 25.97 -28.17 -31.30
CA GLU A 188 25.40 -28.94 -32.42
C GLU A 188 25.38 -28.13 -33.73
N GLU A 189 25.03 -26.84 -33.66
CA GLU A 189 25.03 -25.94 -34.82
C GLU A 189 26.45 -25.77 -35.39
N ARG A 190 27.47 -25.71 -34.52
CA ARG A 190 28.87 -25.57 -34.92
C ARG A 190 29.46 -26.85 -35.54
N ILE A 191 28.96 -28.03 -35.17
CA ILE A 191 29.36 -29.32 -35.77
C ILE A 191 28.72 -29.51 -37.15
N SER A 192 27.51 -29.00 -37.37
CA SER A 192 26.82 -29.08 -38.67
C SER A 192 27.34 -28.11 -39.74
N ALA A 193 28.22 -27.17 -39.37
CA ALA A 193 28.80 -26.16 -40.24
C ALA A 193 30.25 -26.45 -40.68
N LEU A 194 30.80 -27.61 -40.31
CA LEU A 194 32.10 -28.14 -40.73
C LEU A 194 31.90 -29.33 -41.68
#